data_AF-A0A919K868-F1
#
_entry.id   AF-A0A919K868-F1
#
_cell.length_a   1.000
_cell.length_b   1.000
_cell.length_c   1.000
_cell.angle_alpha   90.00
_cell.angle_beta   90.00
_cell.angle_gamma   90.00
#
_symmetry.space_group_name_H-M   'P 1'
#
loop_
_entity.id
_entity.type
_entity.pdbx_description
1 polymer ?
#
loop_
_entity_poly.entity_id
_entity_poly.type
_entity_poly.pdbx_seq_one_letter_code
_entity_poly.pdbx_strand_id
1 'polypeptide(L)'
;MRVRSRPRTPVTGGDAPPRDAAERHRLAQQLVPWQGKYPQVPVETVISTDSAAAMLTEISHGTRLIVVGSHGHGLFTGTLLGSTAVQLLRHADCPVLVVRG
;
A
#
# COMPACT_ATOMS: atom_id res chain seq x y z
N MET A 1 -14.23 -23.39 -2.16
CA MET A 1 -12.76 -23.58 -2.05
C MET A 1 -12.16 -22.32 -1.44
N ARG A 2 -12.03 -22.26 -0.10
CA ARG A 2 -11.55 -21.06 0.61
C ARG A 2 -10.07 -21.26 0.92
N VAL A 3 -9.18 -20.73 0.08
CA VAL A 3 -7.76 -20.62 0.39
C VAL A 3 -7.65 -19.64 1.55
N ARG A 4 -7.53 -20.15 2.78
CA ARG A 4 -7.06 -19.34 3.91
C ARG A 4 -5.57 -19.10 3.66
N SER A 5 -5.24 -18.05 2.91
CA SER A 5 -3.89 -17.49 2.91
C SER A 5 -3.61 -17.06 4.35
N ARG A 6 -2.66 -17.73 5.00
CA ARG A 6 -2.15 -17.30 6.30
C ARG A 6 -1.69 -15.84 6.14
N PRO A 7 -2.06 -14.89 7.02
CA PRO A 7 -1.44 -13.59 7.01
C PRO A 7 0.06 -13.82 7.26
N ARG A 8 0.91 -13.49 6.29
CA ARG A 8 2.35 -13.41 6.56
C ARG A 8 2.54 -12.20 7.46
N THR A 9 3.18 -12.42 8.59
CA THR A 9 3.57 -11.35 9.50
C THR A 9 4.35 -10.29 8.72
N PRO A 10 4.09 -8.99 8.95
CA PRO A 10 4.91 -7.92 8.40
C PRO A 10 6.37 -8.24 8.70
N VAL A 11 7.19 -8.32 7.66
CA VAL A 11 8.60 -8.64 7.82
C VAL A 11 9.25 -7.39 8.42
N THR A 12 9.57 -7.39 9.71
CA THR A 12 10.20 -6.23 10.35
C THR A 12 11.71 -6.31 10.17
N GLY A 13 12.26 -5.38 9.37
CA GLY A 13 13.64 -4.85 9.41
C GLY A 13 14.88 -5.75 9.25
N GLY A 14 14.88 -7.02 9.67
CA GLY A 14 16.14 -7.76 9.92
C GLY A 14 16.38 -9.05 9.13
N ASP A 15 15.33 -9.72 8.61
CA ASP A 15 15.45 -11.07 8.02
C ASP A 15 14.71 -11.17 6.66
N ALA A 16 14.64 -10.04 5.96
CA ALA A 16 13.88 -9.95 4.72
C ALA A 16 14.67 -10.55 3.54
N PRO A 17 14.05 -11.37 2.66
CA PRO A 17 14.72 -11.93 1.51
C PRO A 17 15.30 -10.81 0.60
N PRO A 18 16.33 -11.10 -0.22
CA PRO A 18 17.09 -10.07 -0.95
C PRO A 18 16.22 -9.13 -1.81
N ARG A 19 15.14 -9.65 -2.39
CA ARG A 19 14.18 -8.86 -3.17
C ARG A 19 13.44 -7.83 -2.31
N ASP A 20 13.07 -8.20 -1.10
CA ASP A 20 12.39 -7.32 -0.16
C ASP A 20 13.35 -6.23 0.33
N ALA A 21 14.65 -6.53 0.50
CA ALA A 21 15.65 -5.53 0.84
C ALA A 21 15.82 -4.47 -0.26
N ALA A 22 15.84 -4.89 -1.54
CA ALA A 22 15.91 -3.96 -2.67
C ALA A 22 14.65 -3.08 -2.79
N GLU A 23 13.45 -3.67 -2.64
CA GLU A 23 12.19 -2.90 -2.65
C GLU A 23 12.10 -1.95 -1.45
N ARG A 24 12.55 -2.37 -0.26
CA ARG A 24 12.66 -1.49 0.92
C ARG A 24 13.59 -0.31 0.66
N HIS A 25 14.76 -0.57 0.07
CA HIS A 25 15.70 0.49 -0.25
C HIS A 25 15.09 1.48 -1.24
N ARG A 26 14.44 0.99 -2.30
CA ARG A 26 13.75 1.83 -3.30
C ARG A 26 12.64 2.68 -2.67
N LEU A 27 11.79 2.08 -1.85
CA LEU A 27 10.73 2.78 -1.13
C LEU A 27 11.31 3.84 -0.20
N ALA A 28 12.35 3.50 0.57
CA ALA A 28 13.01 4.45 1.46
C ALA A 28 13.58 5.66 0.70
N GLN A 29 14.24 5.43 -0.44
CA GLN A 29 14.76 6.52 -1.28
C GLN A 29 13.66 7.46 -1.79
N GLN A 30 12.49 6.93 -2.17
CA GLN A 30 11.36 7.75 -2.60
C GLN A 30 10.77 8.62 -1.46
N LEU A 31 10.92 8.17 -0.21
CA LEU A 31 10.41 8.89 0.96
C LEU A 31 11.36 9.96 1.50
N VAL A 32 12.67 9.88 1.22
CA VAL A 32 13.69 10.82 1.74
C VAL A 32 13.30 12.29 1.56
N PRO A 33 12.88 12.77 0.36
CA PRO A 33 12.53 14.18 0.18
C PRO A 33 11.33 14.60 1.04
N TRP A 34 10.36 13.69 1.23
CA TRP A 34 9.15 13.96 1.99
C TRP A 34 9.37 13.93 3.50
N GLN A 35 10.20 13.00 3.98
CA GLN A 35 10.61 12.95 5.39
C GLN A 35 11.41 14.21 5.79
N GLY A 36 12.27 14.72 4.90
CA GLY A 36 12.95 16.00 5.12
C GLY A 36 11.99 17.19 5.12
N LYS A 37 10.97 17.18 4.26
CA LYS A 37 9.96 18.25 4.16
C LYS A 37 8.95 18.24 5.33
N TYR A 38 8.62 17.06 5.86
CA TYR A 38 7.62 16.86 6.91
C TYR A 38 8.16 16.00 8.07
N PRO A 39 9.18 16.48 8.81
CA PRO A 39 9.88 15.68 9.82
C PRO A 39 9.00 15.26 11.02
N GLN A 40 7.92 16.00 11.28
CA GLN A 40 6.98 15.72 12.35
C GLN A 40 5.99 14.59 12.04
N VAL A 41 5.96 14.09 10.79
CA VAL A 41 5.03 13.04 10.38
C VAL A 41 5.73 11.68 10.53
N PRO A 42 5.35 10.85 11.51
CA PRO A 42 5.94 9.53 11.67
C PRO A 42 5.60 8.67 10.45
N VAL A 43 6.60 7.98 9.91
CA VAL A 43 6.44 7.13 8.72
C VAL A 43 6.72 5.69 9.09
N GLU A 44 5.70 4.84 8.96
CA GLU A 44 5.84 3.40 9.00
C GLU A 44 5.78 2.85 7.57
N THR A 45 6.71 1.94 7.23
CA THR A 45 6.75 1.31 5.90
C THR A 45 6.47 -0.18 6.00
N VAL A 46 5.53 -0.64 5.20
CA VAL A 46 5.14 -2.05 5.12
C VAL A 46 5.36 -2.53 3.69
N ILE A 47 6.09 -3.65 3.55
CA ILE A 47 6.20 -4.38 2.28
C ILE A 47 5.55 -5.74 2.48
N SER A 48 4.63 -6.08 1.57
CA SER A 48 4.01 -7.40 1.52
C SER A 48 3.88 -7.88 0.08
N THR A 49 3.81 -9.20 -0.04
CA THR A 49 3.44 -9.93 -1.27
C THR A 49 1.94 -10.15 -1.40
N ASP A 50 1.13 -9.73 -0.41
CA ASP A 50 -0.31 -9.87 -0.44
C ASP A 50 -0.98 -8.91 -1.44
N SER A 51 -2.25 -9.16 -1.74
CA SER A 51 -3.05 -8.21 -2.51
C SER A 51 -3.13 -6.87 -1.79
N ALA A 52 -2.70 -5.79 -2.46
CA ALA A 52 -2.76 -4.44 -1.91
C ALA A 52 -4.19 -4.07 -1.47
N ALA A 53 -5.20 -4.44 -2.25
CA ALA A 53 -6.59 -4.13 -1.92
C ALA A 53 -7.07 -4.89 -0.68
N ALA A 54 -6.70 -6.16 -0.52
CA ALA A 54 -7.09 -6.94 0.64
C ALA A 54 -6.43 -6.40 1.92
N MET A 55 -5.13 -6.11 1.87
CA MET A 55 -4.41 -5.54 3.01
C MET A 55 -4.93 -4.15 3.39
N LEU A 56 -5.11 -3.25 2.41
CA LEU A 56 -5.59 -1.90 2.67
C LEU A 56 -7.04 -1.91 3.19
N THR A 57 -7.87 -2.86 2.77
CA THR A 57 -9.21 -3.05 3.34
C THR A 57 -9.12 -3.46 4.81
N GLU A 58 -8.27 -4.40 5.17
CA GLU A 58 -8.07 -4.81 6.57
C GLU A 58 -7.58 -3.64 7.45
N ILE A 59 -6.59 -2.89 6.96
CA ILE A 59 -6.02 -1.74 7.68
C ILE A 59 -7.05 -0.59 7.83
N SER A 60 -8.06 -0.53 6.96
CA SER A 60 -9.07 0.53 6.97
C SER A 60 -9.87 0.60 8.28
N HIS A 61 -10.04 -0.53 8.99
CA HIS A 61 -10.74 -0.59 10.28
C HIS A 61 -10.14 0.32 11.37
N GLY A 62 -8.83 0.56 11.32
CA GLY A 62 -8.11 1.40 12.30
C GLY A 62 -7.65 2.75 11.76
N THR A 63 -8.00 3.08 10.51
CA THR A 63 -7.40 4.20 9.78
C THR A 63 -8.42 5.31 9.54
N ARG A 64 -7.96 6.57 9.63
CA ARG A 64 -8.84 7.74 9.44
C ARG A 64 -9.04 8.11 7.96
N LEU A 65 -8.09 7.74 7.10
CA LEU A 65 -8.10 8.01 5.67
C LEU A 65 -7.12 7.07 4.95
N ILE A 66 -7.56 6.44 3.86
CA ILE A 66 -6.67 5.76 2.92
C ILE A 66 -6.49 6.64 1.68
N VAL A 67 -5.25 6.80 1.24
CA VAL A 67 -4.90 7.53 0.01
C VAL A 67 -4.31 6.55 -0.99
N VAL A 68 -4.86 6.52 -2.20
CA VAL A 68 -4.37 5.69 -3.31
C VAL A 68 -4.33 6.47 -4.61
N GLY A 69 -3.44 6.06 -5.52
CA GLY A 69 -3.44 6.55 -6.89
C GLY A 69 -4.65 6.06 -7.67
N SER A 70 -5.09 6.84 -8.66
CA SER A 70 -6.17 6.47 -9.57
C SER A 70 -5.83 5.26 -10.44
N HIS A 71 -4.55 5.07 -10.79
CA HIS A 71 -4.06 3.96 -11.60
C HIS A 71 -2.75 3.43 -11.02
N GLY A 72 -2.44 2.17 -11.30
CA GLY A 72 -1.17 1.54 -10.94
C GLY A 72 -0.27 1.31 -12.16
N HIS A 73 0.84 0.62 -11.96
CA HIS A 73 1.81 0.26 -13.01
C HIS A 73 1.34 -0.84 -13.99
N GLY A 74 0.03 -1.14 -14.05
CA GLY A 74 -0.53 -2.19 -14.90
C GLY A 74 -0.78 -1.73 -16.34
N LEU A 75 -0.94 -2.69 -17.25
CA LEU A 75 -1.12 -2.48 -18.71
C LEU A 75 -2.48 -1.88 -19.12
N PHE A 76 -3.32 -1.47 -18.17
CA PHE A 76 -4.69 -1.02 -18.42
C PHE A 76 -4.76 0.52 -18.48
N THR A 77 -4.13 1.08 -19.51
CA THR A 77 -4.06 2.53 -19.78
C THR A 77 -5.39 3.16 -20.20
N GLY A 78 -6.46 2.37 -20.37
CA GLY A 78 -7.80 2.84 -20.78
C GLY A 78 -8.87 2.82 -19.69
N THR A 79 -8.53 2.43 -18.45
CA THR A 79 -9.48 2.49 -17.33
C THR A 79 -9.42 3.84 -16.64
N LEU A 80 -10.51 4.27 -16.00
CA LEU A 80 -10.58 5.53 -15.23
C LEU A 80 -10.10 5.35 -13.76
N LEU A 81 -10.15 4.10 -13.27
CA LEU A 81 -9.75 3.67 -11.95
C LEU A 81 -9.11 2.28 -12.02
N GLY A 82 -7.99 2.11 -11.33
CA GLY A 82 -7.32 0.82 -11.15
C GLY A 82 -8.09 -0.11 -10.20
N SER A 83 -7.79 -1.41 -10.29
CA SER A 83 -8.48 -2.46 -9.52
C SER A 83 -8.42 -2.24 -8.01
N THR A 84 -7.27 -1.79 -7.48
CA THR A 84 -7.12 -1.48 -6.04
C THR A 84 -8.06 -0.35 -5.59
N ALA A 85 -8.13 0.75 -6.36
CA ALA A 85 -8.99 1.88 -6.04
C ALA A 85 -10.47 1.46 -6.09
N VAL A 86 -10.88 0.70 -7.12
CA VAL A 86 -12.26 0.18 -7.23
C VAL A 86 -12.62 -0.72 -6.06
N GLN A 87 -11.71 -1.60 -5.62
CA GLN A 87 -11.99 -2.48 -4.49
C GLN A 87 -12.10 -1.72 -3.17
N LEU A 88 -11.22 -0.75 -2.92
CA LEU A 88 -11.26 0.06 -1.70
C LEU A 88 -12.53 0.92 -1.61
N LEU A 89 -12.94 1.55 -2.73
CA LEU A 89 -14.18 2.32 -2.77
C LEU A 89 -15.44 1.52 -2.43
N ARG A 90 -15.38 0.19 -2.56
CA ARG A 90 -16.51 -0.71 -2.26
C ARG A 90 -16.47 -1.30 -0.86
N HIS A 91 -15.29 -1.46 -0.27
CA HIS A 91 -15.12 -2.32 0.90
C HIS A 91 -14.34 -1.67 2.05
N ALA A 92 -13.68 -0.53 1.87
CA ALA A 92 -12.96 0.11 2.96
C ALA A 92 -13.93 0.67 4.01
N ASP A 93 -13.58 0.48 5.28
CA ASP A 93 -14.33 0.96 6.44
C ASP A 93 -13.99 2.42 6.83
N CYS A 94 -13.14 3.07 6.03
CA CYS A 94 -12.76 4.46 6.21
C CYS A 94 -12.88 5.26 4.91
N PRO A 95 -12.88 6.61 4.97
CA PRO A 95 -12.78 7.46 3.79
C PRO A 95 -11.59 7.05 2.91
N VAL A 96 -11.80 7.07 1.59
CA VAL A 96 -10.77 6.78 0.58
C VAL A 96 -10.61 7.99 -0.33
N LEU A 97 -9.41 8.56 -0.35
CA LEU A 97 -9.00 9.60 -1.29
C LEU A 97 -8.29 8.97 -2.49
N VAL A 98 -8.88 9.12 -3.67
CA VAL A 98 -8.27 8.69 -4.93
C VAL A 98 -7.64 9.88 -5.63
N VAL A 99 -6.32 9.86 -5.79
CA VAL A 99 -5.56 10.95 -6.41
C VAL A 99 -5.31 10.64 -7.89
N ARG A 100 -5.65 11.60 -8.76
CA ARG A 100 -5.21 11.60 -10.16
C ARG A 100 -3.88 12.34 -10.27
N GLY A 101 -2.93 11.72 -10.97
CA GLY A 101 -1.62 12.27 -11.29
C GLY A 101 -1.31 12.03 -12.75
#